data_AF-A0A7T7R9B5-F1
#
_entry.id   AF-A0A7T7R9B5-F1
#
_cell.length_a   1.000
_cell.length_b   1.000
_cell.length_c   1.000
_cell.angle_alpha   90.00
_cell.angle_beta   90.00
_cell.angle_gamma   90.00
#
_symmetry.space_group_name_H-M   'P 1'
#
loop_
_entity.id
_entity.type
_entity.pdbx_description
1 polymer ?
#
loop_
_entity_poly.entity_id
_entity_poly.type
_entity_poly.pdbx_seq_one_letter_code
_entity_poly.pdbx_strand_id
1 'polypeptide(L)'
;MKKFILVIMLAVCSSAYAVSVDSVRGSTAFVERGNSYSKMIDVLGSPESSYRHVIHDRDGWPHKATSYIYQVNGQKYVITVVDGAVYSIDWER
;
A
#
# COMPACT_ATOMS: atom_id res chain seq x y z
N MET A 1 23.06 -21.78 29.81
CA MET A 1 21.85 -22.12 29.03
C MET A 1 20.86 -20.94 28.94
N LYS A 2 21.33 -19.73 28.62
CA LYS A 2 20.46 -18.52 28.55
C LYS A 2 20.42 -17.87 27.16
N LYS A 3 21.34 -18.27 26.26
CA LYS A 3 21.51 -17.69 24.92
C LYS A 3 20.69 -18.41 23.83
N PHE A 4 20.24 -19.65 24.08
CA PHE A 4 19.44 -20.41 23.12
C PHE A 4 17.98 -19.92 23.02
N ILE A 5 17.44 -19.34 24.10
CA ILE A 5 16.08 -18.77 24.09
C ILE A 5 16.01 -17.56 23.15
N LEU A 6 17.07 -16.76 23.06
CA LEU A 6 17.11 -15.58 22.19
C LEU A 6 17.10 -15.97 20.69
N VAL A 7 17.77 -17.06 20.33
CA VAL A 7 17.88 -17.53 18.94
C VAL A 7 16.54 -18.04 18.41
N ILE A 8 15.72 -18.67 19.25
CA ILE A 8 14.39 -19.15 18.85
C ILE A 8 13.41 -17.97 18.71
N MET A 9 13.59 -16.90 19.47
CA MET A 9 12.67 -15.74 19.46
C MET A 9 12.85 -14.84 18.22
N LEU A 10 14.03 -14.82 17.59
CA LEU A 10 14.27 -14.08 16.33
C LEU A 10 13.78 -14.83 15.08
N ALA A 11 13.50 -16.13 15.16
CA ALA A 11 13.08 -16.92 14.01
C ALA A 11 11.61 -16.72 13.61
N VAL A 12 10.83 -15.96 14.39
CA VAL A 12 9.41 -15.67 14.15
C VAL A 12 9.20 -14.27 13.56
N CYS A 13 10.23 -13.69 12.93
CA CYS A 13 10.05 -12.48 12.12
C CYS A 13 9.23 -12.85 10.87
N SER A 14 7.90 -12.84 11.01
CA SER A 14 6.96 -13.01 9.92
C SER A 14 7.29 -12.01 8.82
N SER A 15 7.65 -12.51 7.63
CA SER A 15 7.82 -11.67 6.46
C SER A 15 6.43 -11.26 5.97
N ALA A 16 6.03 -10.04 6.33
CA ALA A 16 4.88 -9.38 5.69
C ALA A 16 5.27 -9.11 4.24
N TYR A 17 4.69 -9.86 3.31
CA TYR A 17 4.88 -9.63 1.88
C TYR A 17 3.72 -8.76 1.38
N ALA A 18 4.07 -7.58 0.85
CA ALA A 18 3.13 -6.79 0.08
C ALA A 18 2.95 -7.44 -1.29
N VAL A 19 1.71 -7.76 -1.65
CA VAL A 19 1.37 -8.29 -2.97
C VAL A 19 0.78 -7.17 -3.80
N SER A 20 1.35 -6.94 -4.99
CA SER A 20 0.79 -5.95 -5.92
C SER A 20 -0.45 -6.49 -6.60
N VAL A 21 -1.50 -5.68 -6.68
CA VAL A 21 -2.78 -6.02 -7.30
C VAL A 21 -3.20 -4.96 -8.30
N ASP A 22 -4.05 -5.34 -9.25
CA ASP A 22 -4.47 -4.43 -10.31
C ASP A 22 -5.59 -3.47 -9.88
N SER A 23 -6.40 -3.85 -8.89
CA SER A 23 -7.52 -3.03 -8.42
C SER A 23 -7.95 -3.32 -6.98
N VAL A 24 -8.61 -2.34 -6.35
CA VAL A 24 -9.37 -2.45 -5.10
C VAL A 24 -10.84 -2.18 -5.38
N ARG A 25 -11.71 -3.07 -4.91
CA ARG A 25 -13.16 -2.92 -5.05
C ARG A 25 -13.75 -2.20 -3.83
N GLY A 26 -14.38 -1.05 -4.06
CA GLY A 26 -15.25 -0.38 -3.10
C GLY A 26 -16.68 -0.93 -3.15
N SER A 27 -17.63 -0.24 -2.51
CA SER A 27 -19.01 -0.75 -2.40
C SER A 27 -19.74 -0.82 -3.75
N THR A 28 -19.57 0.18 -4.62
CA THR A 28 -20.30 0.29 -5.90
C THR A 28 -19.40 0.36 -7.13
N ALA A 29 -18.10 0.55 -6.95
CA ALA A 29 -17.11 0.72 -8.03
C ALA A 29 -15.75 0.15 -7.59
N PHE A 30 -14.74 0.31 -8.45
CA PHE A 30 -13.37 -0.10 -8.17
C PHE A 30 -12.37 1.00 -8.54
N VAL A 31 -11.23 0.94 -7.89
CA VAL A 31 -10.05 1.78 -8.15
C VAL A 31 -8.97 0.88 -8.72
N GLU A 32 -8.37 1.29 -9.83
CA GLU A 32 -7.27 0.59 -10.50
C GLU A 32 -6.13 1.56 -10.79
N ARG A 33 -4.98 1.01 -11.22
CA ARG A 33 -3.82 1.83 -11.64
C ARG A 33 -4.22 2.83 -12.74
N GLY A 34 -3.69 4.05 -12.64
CA GLY A 34 -3.97 5.17 -13.55
C GLY A 34 -5.25 5.95 -13.23
N ASN A 35 -6.11 5.47 -12.33
CA ASN A 35 -7.28 6.25 -11.89
C ASN A 35 -6.84 7.51 -11.14
N SER A 36 -7.65 8.57 -11.20
CA SER A 36 -7.33 9.82 -10.50
C SER A 36 -7.47 9.67 -8.99
N TYR A 37 -6.73 10.50 -8.25
CA TYR A 37 -6.87 10.64 -6.80
C TYR A 37 -8.32 10.93 -6.39
N SER A 38 -9.02 11.83 -7.10
CA SER A 38 -10.42 12.15 -6.82
C SER A 38 -11.32 10.91 -6.93
N LYS A 39 -11.18 10.11 -8.01
CA LYS A 39 -11.94 8.88 -8.16
C LYS A 39 -11.62 7.89 -7.03
N MET A 40 -10.36 7.79 -6.62
CA MET A 40 -9.98 6.93 -5.49
C MET A 40 -10.74 7.31 -4.21
N ILE A 41 -10.77 8.61 -3.88
CA ILE A 41 -11.50 9.12 -2.71
C ILE A 41 -13.01 8.93 -2.85
N ASP A 42 -13.57 9.15 -4.04
CA ASP A 42 -15.00 8.96 -4.28
C ASP A 42 -15.44 7.49 -4.10
N VAL A 43 -14.57 6.54 -4.46
CA VAL A 43 -14.88 5.10 -4.43
C VAL A 43 -14.56 4.45 -3.08
N LEU A 44 -13.44 4.84 -2.44
CA LEU A 44 -12.94 4.21 -1.21
C LEU A 44 -13.19 5.05 0.05
N GLY A 45 -13.58 6.31 -0.12
CA GLY A 45 -13.79 7.25 0.98
C GLY A 45 -12.46 7.75 1.57
N SER A 46 -12.51 8.08 2.86
CA SER A 46 -11.34 8.58 3.59
C SER A 46 -10.38 7.44 3.94
N PRO A 47 -9.07 7.62 3.72
CA PRO A 47 -8.05 6.66 4.15
C PRO A 47 -7.90 6.66 5.67
N GLU A 48 -7.41 5.55 6.23
CA GLU A 48 -7.06 5.46 7.66
C GLU A 48 -5.89 6.39 8.00
N SER A 49 -4.89 6.42 7.11
CA SER A 49 -3.73 7.30 7.23
C SER A 49 -3.03 7.51 5.89
N SER A 50 -2.09 8.44 5.85
CA SER A 50 -1.27 8.69 4.68
C SER A 50 0.14 9.14 5.05
N TYR A 51 1.10 8.89 4.17
CA TYR A 51 2.46 9.38 4.32
C TYR A 51 3.06 9.78 2.97
N ARG A 52 3.90 10.80 2.98
CA ARG A 52 4.61 11.30 1.80
C ARG A 52 6.00 10.70 1.73
N HIS A 53 6.42 10.33 0.54
CA HIS A 53 7.74 9.78 0.28
C HIS A 53 8.17 10.05 -1.17
N VAL A 54 9.36 9.60 -1.53
CA VAL A 54 9.88 9.71 -2.90
C VAL A 54 10.05 8.31 -3.45
N ILE A 55 9.46 8.06 -4.62
CA ILE A 55 9.73 6.85 -5.40
C ILE A 55 10.66 7.19 -6.56
N HIS A 56 11.36 6.18 -7.07
CA HIS A 56 12.18 6.32 -8.26
C HIS A 56 11.50 5.54 -9.39
N ASP A 57 11.40 6.16 -10.56
CA ASP A 57 10.93 5.44 -11.74
C ASP A 57 12.00 4.47 -12.27
N ARG A 58 11.71 3.83 -13.42
CA ARG A 58 12.61 2.87 -14.05
C ARG A 58 13.95 3.48 -14.46
N ASP A 59 13.98 4.77 -14.79
CA ASP A 59 15.18 5.49 -15.19
C ASP A 59 15.89 6.13 -13.99
N GLY A 60 15.35 5.94 -12.78
CA GLY A 60 15.90 6.43 -11.53
C GLY A 60 15.51 7.87 -11.21
N TRP A 61 14.54 8.48 -11.91
CA TRP A 61 14.10 9.83 -11.58
C TRP A 61 13.22 9.85 -10.34
N PRO A 62 13.45 10.80 -9.42
CA PRO A 62 12.67 10.90 -8.19
C PRO A 62 11.30 11.55 -8.46
N HIS A 63 10.24 10.91 -7.98
CA HIS A 63 8.86 11.39 -8.05
C HIS A 63 8.28 11.53 -6.64
N LYS A 64 7.55 12.62 -6.40
CA LYS A 64 6.84 12.81 -5.12
C LYS A 64 5.63 11.89 -5.09
N ALA A 65 5.59 11.01 -4.09
CA ALA A 65 4.51 10.07 -3.90
C ALA A 65 3.80 10.32 -2.56
N THR A 66 2.50 10.06 -2.53
CA THR A 66 1.75 9.92 -1.28
C THR A 66 1.10 8.55 -1.27
N SER A 67 1.39 7.77 -0.23
CA SER A 67 0.74 6.48 -0.02
C SER A 67 -0.38 6.62 1.01
N TYR A 68 -1.52 6.01 0.69
CA TYR A 68 -2.73 6.01 1.48
C TYR A 68 -3.01 4.59 1.97
N ILE A 69 -3.29 4.47 3.27
CA ILE A 69 -3.58 3.18 3.91
C ILE A 69 -5.09 3.05 4.06
N TYR A 70 -5.64 1.93 3.57
CA TYR A 70 -7.05 1.60 3.67
C TYR A 70 -7.25 0.23 4.29
N GLN A 71 -8.33 0.06 5.05
CA GLN A 71 -8.90 -1.23 5.40
C GLN A 71 -10.13 -1.49 4.53
N VAL A 72 -10.05 -2.46 3.64
CA VAL A 72 -11.16 -2.86 2.76
C VAL A 72 -11.38 -4.36 2.92
N ASN A 73 -12.59 -4.76 3.34
CA ASN A 73 -12.96 -6.16 3.55
C ASN A 73 -11.98 -6.93 4.47
N GLY A 74 -11.49 -6.25 5.53
CA GLY A 74 -10.55 -6.82 6.51
C GLY A 74 -9.11 -6.95 6.00
N GLN A 75 -8.81 -6.44 4.81
CA GLN A 75 -7.48 -6.43 4.22
C GLN A 75 -6.93 -5.01 4.19
N LYS A 76 -5.65 -4.88 4.55
CA LYS A 76 -4.94 -3.62 4.50
C LYS A 76 -4.36 -3.40 3.11
N TYR A 77 -4.80 -2.32 2.47
CA TYR A 77 -4.28 -1.85 1.19
C TYR A 77 -3.41 -0.60 1.40
N VAL A 78 -2.33 -0.53 0.64
CA VAL A 78 -1.48 0.64 0.48
C VAL A 78 -1.61 1.07 -0.97
N ILE A 79 -2.21 2.23 -1.20
CA ILE A 79 -2.41 2.81 -2.53
C ILE A 79 -1.47 3.99 -2.68
N THR A 80 -0.54 3.91 -3.62
CA THR A 80 0.44 4.97 -3.90
C THR A 80 -0.06 5.86 -5.02
N VAL A 81 -0.09 7.17 -4.79
CA VAL A 81 -0.47 8.19 -5.77
C VAL A 81 0.73 9.04 -6.14
N VAL A 82 0.93 9.23 -7.43
CA VAL A 82 2.00 10.06 -8.03
C VAL A 82 1.34 10.99 -9.04
N ASP A 83 1.66 12.27 -8.98
CA ASP A 83 1.11 13.30 -9.88
C ASP A 83 -0.43 13.27 -10.03
N GLY A 84 -1.11 12.93 -8.93
CA GLY A 84 -2.58 12.88 -8.87
C GLY A 84 -3.22 11.63 -9.45
N ALA A 85 -2.44 10.63 -9.87
CA ALA A 85 -2.91 9.34 -10.36
C ALA A 85 -2.42 8.17 -9.50
N VAL A 86 -3.24 7.12 -9.40
CA VAL A 86 -2.91 5.87 -8.71
C VAL A 86 -1.78 5.18 -9.47
N TYR A 87 -0.62 5.06 -8.82
CA TYR A 87 0.58 4.43 -9.36
C TYR A 87 0.66 2.95 -9.00
N SER A 88 0.46 2.60 -7.72
CA SER A 88 0.47 1.22 -7.25
C SER A 88 -0.67 0.95 -6.27
N ILE A 89 -1.06 -0.31 -6.20
CA ILE A 89 -2.01 -0.84 -5.23
C ILE A 89 -1.40 -2.12 -4.69
N ASP A 90 -1.12 -2.14 -3.40
CA ASP A 90 -0.46 -3.25 -2.74
C ASP A 90 -1.29 -3.66 -1.51
N TRP A 91 -1.40 -4.95 -1.19
CA TRP A 91 -2.06 -5.41 0.04
C TRP A 91 -1.12 -6.29 0.86
N GLU A 92 -1.24 -6.19 2.18
CA GLU A 92 -0.51 -7.06 3.11
C GLU A 92 -1.26 -8.39 3.26
N ARG A 93 -0.55 -9.51 3.04
CA ARG A 93 -1.04 -10.87 3.29
C ARG A 93 -0.57 -11.41 4.63
#